data_AF-A0A1K2ISS0-F1
#
_entry.id   AF-A0A1K2ISS0-F1
#
_cell.length_a   1.000
_cell.length_b   1.000
_cell.length_c   1.000
_cell.angle_alpha   90.00
_cell.angle_beta   90.00
_cell.angle_gamma   90.00
#
_symmetry.space_group_name_H-M   'P 1'
#
loop_
_entity.id
_entity.type
_entity.pdbx_description
1 polymer ?
#
loop_
_entity_poly.entity_id
_entity_poly.type
_entity_poly.pdbx_seq_one_letter_code
_entity_poly.pdbx_strand_id
1 'polypeptide(L)'
;MCKHRYQDYESLPADKQNCSFNKIVDHLPFDKDGLCIFHSTDIEWKGDQDFVQWLMVLKNTLTEKNSDLKFQDFYFIAGKGKHQIDYLELLSDAEIENGIFHQMIFAENITIKGDLSFTHCMFSSAFHFSNCHFEGTITFMHASMSEDTQVPIMMFKECNFNQTFHYVHNPAVYMDFSFRNCVIDSVEFTEFSNLKTLGLFEFVECTVDIFNMKDCIIYNPEFTNTTFHSAEIENVSFRDETVFNAIKVKSHLHFIGGEDHSIFDGVTHFDVDFENLQGNIYFANANISTFLKEDRERLLDYEKRENGKVQIGAGCIKYRMLSPDYTYQLKGSHQHLITDIGHSFSTFFTKYNGFNLGVEVKNKTTRSITLYYFTDDDIDKKTFIRTLEETSGRMFGVVPTHIRKENASRQDALINYQIDLTRSITKIAYLMQKQDWKMSESETFFRSLYLNPTIQLNEQAVHAFLKSIDVNDFLKAVQNLSVTVNQIGNDNKFVGFINTKNIVE
;
A
#
# COMPACT_ATOMS: atom_id res chain seq x y z
N MET A 1 43.41 14.56 -20.89
CA MET A 1 44.54 15.03 -21.74
C MET A 1 45.35 13.86 -22.33
N CYS A 2 45.59 13.78 -23.66
CA CYS A 2 46.34 12.75 -24.40
C CYS A 2 47.58 13.42 -24.98
N LYS A 3 48.70 12.69 -25.04
CA LYS A 3 49.92 13.17 -25.69
C LYS A 3 50.53 12.03 -26.53
N HIS A 4 50.39 12.18 -27.86
CA HIS A 4 51.12 11.55 -28.99
C HIS A 4 50.59 10.21 -29.58
N ARG A 5 50.62 9.97 -30.90
CA ARG A 5 50.99 10.79 -32.09
C ARG A 5 50.24 10.24 -33.32
N TYR A 6 49.33 11.03 -33.89
CA TYR A 6 48.87 10.86 -35.27
C TYR A 6 49.97 11.27 -36.24
N GLN A 7 49.98 10.68 -37.44
CA GLN A 7 50.35 11.46 -38.62
C GLN A 7 49.34 12.62 -38.66
N ASP A 8 49.77 13.85 -38.34
CA ASP A 8 48.97 15.09 -38.32
C ASP A 8 48.16 15.43 -37.04
N TYR A 9 48.65 15.08 -35.84
CA TYR A 9 48.08 15.52 -34.54
C TYR A 9 47.87 17.05 -34.40
N GLU A 10 48.68 17.87 -35.09
CA GLU A 10 48.57 19.34 -35.08
C GLU A 10 47.37 19.88 -35.88
N SER A 11 46.71 19.03 -36.67
CA SER A 11 45.54 19.41 -37.48
C SER A 11 44.20 19.23 -36.76
N LEU A 12 44.17 18.51 -35.63
CA LEU A 12 42.97 18.32 -34.82
C LEU A 12 42.70 19.56 -33.93
N PRO A 13 41.44 20.02 -33.82
CA PRO A 13 41.01 21.01 -32.83
C PRO A 13 41.50 20.66 -31.41
N ALA A 14 41.94 21.67 -30.64
CA ALA A 14 42.61 21.51 -29.34
C ALA A 14 41.78 20.75 -28.28
N ASP A 15 40.46 20.76 -28.44
CA ASP A 15 39.47 20.03 -27.65
C ASP A 15 39.51 18.51 -27.86
N LYS A 16 40.00 18.02 -29.01
CA LYS A 16 40.06 16.58 -29.34
C LYS A 16 41.38 15.89 -28.94
N GLN A 17 42.33 16.64 -28.39
CA GLN A 17 43.69 16.16 -28.12
C GLN A 17 43.85 15.46 -26.76
N ASN A 18 42.77 15.04 -26.07
CA ASN A 18 42.79 14.95 -24.61
C ASN A 18 42.34 13.64 -23.87
N CYS A 19 42.80 12.42 -24.20
CA CYS A 19 42.65 11.18 -23.38
C CYS A 19 43.84 10.83 -22.42
N SER A 20 43.62 10.79 -21.09
CA SER A 20 44.64 10.52 -20.06
C SER A 20 45.14 9.07 -19.98
N PHE A 21 44.38 8.09 -20.47
CA PHE A 21 44.70 6.67 -20.33
C PHE A 21 45.93 6.22 -21.12
N ASN A 22 46.31 6.96 -22.17
CA ASN A 22 47.56 6.71 -22.91
C ASN A 22 48.84 6.98 -22.11
N LYS A 23 48.74 7.66 -20.96
CA LYS A 23 49.86 7.81 -20.01
C LYS A 23 49.93 6.65 -19.02
N ILE A 24 48.87 5.86 -18.96
CA ILE A 24 48.69 4.78 -17.99
C ILE A 24 49.01 3.46 -18.66
N VAL A 25 48.46 3.23 -19.85
CA VAL A 25 48.62 2.03 -20.68
C VAL A 25 49.43 2.39 -21.94
N ASP A 26 50.53 1.67 -22.14
CA ASP A 26 51.37 1.85 -23.33
C ASP A 26 50.69 1.30 -24.59
N HIS A 27 50.84 2.02 -25.71
CA HIS A 27 50.39 1.60 -27.05
C HIS A 27 48.87 1.36 -27.20
N LEU A 28 48.03 2.16 -26.53
CA LEU A 28 46.57 2.07 -26.72
C LEU A 28 46.17 2.30 -28.20
N PRO A 29 45.27 1.49 -28.78
CA PRO A 29 44.82 1.69 -30.15
C PRO A 29 43.88 2.90 -30.26
N PHE A 30 43.89 3.53 -31.44
CA PHE A 30 43.05 4.65 -31.81
C PHE A 30 42.30 4.38 -33.11
N ASP A 31 41.08 4.90 -33.22
CA ASP A 31 40.25 4.79 -34.41
C ASP A 31 40.69 5.75 -35.53
N LYS A 32 39.88 5.92 -36.57
CA LYS A 32 40.16 6.86 -37.67
C LYS A 32 40.01 8.34 -37.28
N ASP A 33 39.31 8.64 -36.19
CA ASP A 33 38.85 9.97 -35.81
C ASP A 33 39.66 10.59 -34.67
N GLY A 34 40.66 9.90 -34.13
CA GLY A 34 41.44 10.40 -33.00
C GLY A 34 41.20 9.69 -31.67
N LEU A 35 40.13 8.88 -31.58
CA LEU A 35 39.60 8.44 -30.30
C LEU A 35 40.22 7.11 -29.90
N CYS A 36 40.51 7.02 -28.60
CA CYS A 36 41.12 5.85 -28.01
C CYS A 36 40.10 4.70 -27.90
N ILE A 37 40.56 3.45 -27.71
CA ILE A 37 39.69 2.27 -27.64
C ILE A 37 38.51 2.39 -26.66
N PHE A 38 38.65 3.15 -25.58
CA PHE A 38 37.59 3.36 -24.59
C PHE A 38 36.58 4.44 -24.99
N HIS A 39 37.02 5.47 -25.73
CA HIS A 39 36.23 6.67 -26.06
C HIS A 39 35.72 6.71 -27.50
N SER A 40 36.19 5.80 -28.37
CA SER A 40 35.65 5.66 -29.72
C SER A 40 34.19 5.20 -29.69
N THR A 41 33.40 5.74 -30.63
CA THR A 41 32.03 5.34 -30.91
C THR A 41 31.92 4.30 -32.03
N ASP A 42 33.04 3.94 -32.67
CA ASP A 42 33.09 2.96 -33.75
C ASP A 42 33.06 1.54 -33.17
N ILE A 43 31.85 1.00 -33.00
CA ILE A 43 31.59 -0.29 -32.32
C ILE A 43 32.24 -1.46 -33.03
N GLU A 44 32.23 -1.46 -34.37
CA GLU A 44 32.86 -2.51 -35.18
C GLU A 44 34.38 -2.49 -34.98
N TRP A 45 34.99 -1.30 -35.09
CA TRP A 45 36.42 -1.13 -34.86
C TRP A 45 36.84 -1.57 -33.45
N LYS A 46 36.09 -1.20 -32.40
CA LYS A 46 36.39 -1.65 -31.02
C LYS A 46 36.35 -3.17 -30.89
N GLY A 47 35.39 -3.82 -31.56
CA GLY A 47 35.28 -5.28 -31.59
C GLY A 47 36.48 -5.94 -32.24
N ASP A 48 36.97 -5.37 -33.35
CA ASP A 48 38.16 -5.85 -34.05
C ASP A 48 39.44 -5.73 -33.21
N GLN A 49 39.55 -4.64 -32.43
CA GLN A 49 40.68 -4.32 -31.54
C GLN A 49 40.64 -5.04 -30.18
N ASP A 50 39.67 -5.91 -29.94
CA ASP A 50 39.51 -6.66 -28.68
C ASP A 50 39.42 -5.73 -27.44
N PHE A 51 38.37 -4.89 -27.43
CA PHE A 51 38.08 -3.93 -26.36
C PHE A 51 38.26 -4.52 -24.93
N VAL A 52 37.79 -5.75 -24.70
CA VAL A 52 37.81 -6.39 -23.37
C VAL A 52 39.24 -6.65 -22.91
N GLN A 53 40.13 -7.07 -23.81
CA GLN A 53 41.54 -7.27 -23.48
C GLN A 53 42.20 -5.94 -23.04
N TRP A 54 41.88 -4.84 -23.72
CA TRP A 54 42.40 -3.51 -23.32
C TRP A 54 41.82 -3.03 -22.00
N LEU A 55 40.55 -3.31 -21.72
CA LEU A 55 39.93 -3.01 -20.44
C LEU A 55 40.62 -3.78 -19.29
N MET A 56 40.94 -5.06 -19.52
CA MET A 56 41.69 -5.87 -18.55
C MET A 56 43.09 -5.31 -18.30
N VAL A 57 43.82 -4.91 -19.36
CA VAL A 57 45.14 -4.26 -19.23
C VAL A 57 45.04 -2.97 -18.43
N LEU A 58 44.02 -2.14 -18.70
CA LEU A 58 43.81 -0.89 -17.99
C LEU A 58 43.52 -1.15 -16.50
N LYS A 59 42.58 -2.03 -16.17
CA LYS A 59 42.23 -2.38 -14.78
C LYS A 59 43.48 -2.84 -14.02
N ASN A 60 44.20 -3.82 -14.56
CA ASN A 60 45.40 -4.35 -13.91
C ASN A 60 46.45 -3.26 -13.67
N THR A 61 46.68 -2.39 -14.66
CA THR A 61 47.67 -1.31 -14.53
C THR A 61 47.27 -0.28 -13.47
N LEU A 62 45.97 0.07 -13.37
CA LEU A 62 45.46 0.97 -12.34
C LEU A 62 45.56 0.34 -10.94
N THR A 63 45.20 -0.94 -10.81
CA THR A 63 45.32 -1.70 -9.57
C THR A 63 46.77 -1.82 -9.10
N GLU A 64 47.71 -2.14 -10.00
CA GLU A 64 49.15 -2.19 -9.68
C GLU A 64 49.70 -0.84 -9.21
N LYS A 65 49.16 0.26 -9.76
CA LYS A 65 49.51 1.64 -9.37
C LYS A 65 48.74 2.13 -8.15
N ASN A 66 47.89 1.29 -7.53
CA ASN A 66 47.00 1.66 -6.42
C ASN A 66 46.23 2.96 -6.70
N SER A 67 45.75 3.10 -7.93
CA SER A 67 44.99 4.27 -8.41
C SER A 67 43.50 3.94 -8.44
N ASP A 68 42.67 4.96 -8.28
CA ASP A 68 41.21 4.80 -8.34
C ASP A 68 40.78 4.23 -9.71
N LEU A 69 39.90 3.24 -9.69
CA LEU A 69 39.30 2.65 -10.88
C LEU A 69 38.15 3.54 -11.35
N LYS A 70 38.45 4.61 -12.11
CA LYS A 70 37.44 5.51 -12.67
C LYS A 70 37.32 5.35 -14.18
N PHE A 71 36.15 4.93 -14.65
CA PHE A 71 35.83 4.74 -16.06
C PHE A 71 34.82 5.80 -16.52
N GLN A 72 35.34 6.96 -16.91
CA GLN A 72 34.55 8.11 -17.31
C GLN A 72 34.43 8.22 -18.84
N ASP A 73 33.20 8.42 -19.32
CA ASP A 73 32.82 8.61 -20.73
C ASP A 73 33.16 7.38 -21.62
N PHE A 74 33.21 6.18 -21.04
CA PHE A 74 33.54 4.96 -21.79
C PHE A 74 32.36 4.48 -22.62
N TYR A 75 32.65 4.06 -23.86
CA TYR A 75 31.72 3.30 -24.69
C TYR A 75 32.01 1.81 -24.50
N PHE A 76 31.17 1.10 -23.74
CA PHE A 76 31.32 -0.32 -23.46
C PHE A 76 30.66 -1.17 -24.53
N ILE A 77 31.38 -2.21 -24.98
CA ILE A 77 30.90 -3.14 -26.00
C ILE A 77 31.17 -4.59 -25.63
N ALA A 78 30.35 -5.50 -26.15
CA ALA A 78 30.59 -6.93 -26.03
C ALA A 78 32.01 -7.34 -26.49
N GLY A 79 32.55 -8.41 -25.89
CA GLY A 79 33.84 -8.98 -26.30
C GLY A 79 33.84 -9.46 -27.76
N LYS A 80 35.03 -9.65 -28.32
CA LYS A 80 35.19 -10.06 -29.72
C LYS A 80 34.40 -11.35 -30.02
N GLY A 81 33.52 -11.28 -31.01
CA GLY A 81 32.66 -12.39 -31.43
C GLY A 81 31.46 -12.67 -30.49
N LYS A 82 31.19 -11.79 -29.52
CA LYS A 82 30.03 -11.88 -28.62
C LYS A 82 28.99 -10.81 -28.95
N HIS A 83 27.76 -11.04 -28.48
CA HIS A 83 26.64 -10.13 -28.65
C HIS A 83 26.17 -9.50 -27.32
N GLN A 84 26.83 -9.81 -26.21
CA GLN A 84 26.49 -9.37 -24.86
C GLN A 84 27.74 -8.99 -24.05
N ILE A 85 27.56 -8.06 -23.13
CA ILE A 85 28.59 -7.63 -22.16
C ILE A 85 28.56 -8.61 -20.98
N ASP A 86 29.57 -9.46 -20.89
CA ASP A 86 29.67 -10.53 -19.89
C ASP A 86 30.94 -10.49 -19.04
N TYR A 87 31.56 -9.32 -18.97
CA TYR A 87 32.81 -9.08 -18.24
C TYR A 87 32.61 -8.14 -17.03
N LEU A 88 31.47 -8.22 -16.36
CA LEU A 88 31.14 -7.36 -15.21
C LEU A 88 32.13 -7.49 -14.04
N GLU A 89 32.81 -8.63 -13.89
CA GLU A 89 33.90 -8.80 -12.92
C GLU A 89 35.08 -7.84 -13.19
N LEU A 90 35.29 -7.42 -14.45
CA LEU A 90 36.26 -6.37 -14.77
C LEU A 90 35.76 -4.98 -14.36
N LEU A 91 34.46 -4.80 -14.24
CA LEU A 91 33.85 -3.54 -13.81
C LEU A 91 33.69 -3.42 -12.29
N SER A 92 33.88 -4.52 -11.55
CA SER A 92 33.82 -4.50 -10.09
C SER A 92 34.83 -3.51 -9.51
N ASP A 93 34.38 -2.78 -8.49
CA ASP A 93 35.07 -1.73 -7.74
C ASP A 93 35.44 -0.50 -8.59
N ALA A 94 34.94 -0.43 -9.84
CA ALA A 94 35.11 0.74 -10.69
C ALA A 94 33.94 1.72 -10.53
N GLU A 95 34.27 3.01 -10.44
CA GLU A 95 33.32 4.10 -10.59
C GLU A 95 33.10 4.38 -12.08
N ILE A 96 31.92 4.02 -12.59
CA ILE A 96 31.58 4.22 -14.00
C ILE A 96 30.68 5.46 -14.09
N GLU A 97 31.18 6.47 -14.79
CA GLU A 97 30.49 7.76 -14.95
C GLU A 97 30.30 8.09 -16.42
N ASN A 98 29.08 8.50 -16.82
CA ASN A 98 28.73 8.83 -18.20
C ASN A 98 29.04 7.70 -19.21
N GLY A 99 29.01 6.44 -18.75
CA GLY A 99 29.29 5.28 -19.59
C GLY A 99 28.13 4.98 -20.53
N ILE A 100 28.43 4.52 -21.75
CA ILE A 100 27.44 4.09 -22.74
C ILE A 100 27.60 2.59 -23.01
N PHE A 101 26.57 1.81 -22.72
CA PHE A 101 26.56 0.35 -22.89
C PHE A 101 25.73 -0.03 -24.12
N HIS A 102 26.40 -0.45 -25.19
CA HIS A 102 25.75 -0.68 -26.49
C HIS A 102 24.99 -2.00 -26.61
N GLN A 103 25.37 -3.01 -25.83
CA GLN A 103 24.76 -4.34 -25.87
C GLN A 103 24.18 -4.72 -24.51
N MET A 104 23.33 -5.75 -24.52
CA MET A 104 22.76 -6.35 -23.31
C MET A 104 23.87 -6.71 -22.32
N ILE A 105 23.66 -6.38 -21.05
CA ILE A 105 24.50 -6.84 -19.96
C ILE A 105 23.99 -8.21 -19.52
N PHE A 106 24.84 -9.21 -19.59
CA PHE A 106 24.48 -10.59 -19.29
C PHE A 106 25.50 -11.21 -18.34
N ALA A 107 25.01 -11.84 -17.27
CA ALA A 107 25.81 -12.59 -16.34
C ALA A 107 25.06 -13.86 -15.91
N GLU A 108 25.77 -14.98 -15.92
CA GLU A 108 25.22 -16.27 -15.52
C GLU A 108 26.24 -17.08 -14.72
N ASN A 109 25.84 -17.60 -13.56
CA ASN A 109 26.69 -18.46 -12.72
C ASN A 109 28.00 -17.79 -12.28
N ILE A 110 27.98 -16.49 -11.97
CA ILE A 110 29.16 -15.73 -11.52
C ILE A 110 29.02 -15.18 -10.11
N THR A 111 30.16 -14.86 -9.49
CA THR A 111 30.23 -14.16 -8.21
C THR A 111 30.93 -12.82 -8.40
N ILE A 112 30.21 -11.73 -8.20
CA ILE A 112 30.74 -10.37 -8.28
C ILE A 112 31.10 -9.93 -6.86
N LYS A 113 32.40 -9.86 -6.59
CA LYS A 113 32.92 -9.59 -5.25
C LYS A 113 32.93 -8.11 -4.85
N GLY A 114 33.13 -7.25 -5.85
CA GLY A 114 33.24 -5.82 -5.66
C GLY A 114 31.96 -5.07 -5.98
N ASP A 115 31.97 -3.77 -5.73
CA ASP A 115 30.82 -2.91 -6.01
C ASP A 115 30.65 -2.67 -7.52
N LEU A 116 29.42 -2.54 -7.99
CA LEU A 116 29.09 -2.09 -9.34
C LEU A 116 28.34 -0.76 -9.27
N SER A 117 28.98 0.33 -9.69
CA SER A 117 28.39 1.67 -9.65
C SER A 117 28.27 2.28 -11.04
N PHE A 118 27.04 2.54 -11.46
CA PHE A 118 26.69 3.16 -12.74
C PHE A 118 26.05 4.53 -12.50
N THR A 119 26.82 5.59 -12.76
CA THR A 119 26.39 6.98 -12.56
C THR A 119 26.26 7.69 -13.92
N HIS A 120 25.12 8.33 -14.18
CA HIS A 120 24.84 9.01 -15.46
C HIS A 120 25.04 8.12 -16.71
N CYS A 121 24.90 6.80 -16.55
CA CYS A 121 25.14 5.86 -17.63
C CYS A 121 23.91 5.74 -18.56
N MET A 122 24.17 5.50 -19.84
CA MET A 122 23.13 5.20 -20.83
C MET A 122 23.27 3.75 -21.29
N PHE A 123 22.17 3.01 -21.25
CA PHE A 123 22.12 1.61 -21.64
C PHE A 123 21.24 1.45 -22.87
N SER A 124 21.77 0.79 -23.90
CA SER A 124 21.03 0.56 -25.15
C SER A 124 20.19 -0.70 -25.16
N SER A 125 20.24 -1.51 -24.10
CA SER A 125 19.60 -2.82 -24.06
C SER A 125 19.34 -3.29 -22.62
N ALA A 126 18.79 -4.48 -22.50
CA ALA A 126 18.37 -5.12 -21.25
C ALA A 126 19.54 -5.59 -20.37
N PHE A 127 19.20 -5.93 -19.12
CA PHE A 127 20.08 -6.60 -18.17
C PHE A 127 19.52 -7.98 -17.84
N HIS A 128 20.38 -8.98 -17.85
CA HIS A 128 20.02 -10.35 -17.48
C HIS A 128 21.06 -10.93 -16.54
N PHE A 129 20.65 -11.19 -15.31
CA PHE A 129 21.45 -11.85 -14.29
C PHE A 129 20.75 -13.14 -13.88
N SER A 130 21.41 -14.28 -14.05
CA SER A 130 20.85 -15.59 -13.69
C SER A 130 21.83 -16.38 -12.83
N ASN A 131 21.38 -16.89 -11.69
CA ASN A 131 22.21 -17.64 -10.74
C ASN A 131 23.51 -16.89 -10.37
N CYS A 132 23.39 -15.59 -10.08
CA CYS A 132 24.53 -14.73 -9.73
C CYS A 132 24.59 -14.47 -8.22
N HIS A 133 25.81 -14.31 -7.70
CA HIS A 133 26.05 -13.89 -6.33
C HIS A 133 26.73 -12.53 -6.30
N PHE A 134 26.12 -11.54 -5.67
CA PHE A 134 26.68 -10.21 -5.50
C PHE A 134 27.12 -10.05 -4.04
N GLU A 135 28.44 -10.06 -3.81
CA GLU A 135 29.01 -9.79 -2.48
C GLU A 135 29.15 -8.29 -2.21
N GLY A 136 29.21 -7.47 -3.27
CA GLY A 136 29.23 -6.01 -3.23
C GLY A 136 27.88 -5.38 -3.56
N THR A 137 27.83 -4.05 -3.46
CA THR A 137 26.67 -3.21 -3.74
C THR A 137 26.48 -3.04 -5.25
N ILE A 138 25.23 -3.01 -5.73
CA ILE A 138 24.93 -2.59 -7.10
C ILE A 138 24.18 -1.26 -7.03
N THR A 139 24.67 -0.24 -7.74
CA THR A 139 24.08 1.10 -7.72
C THR A 139 23.86 1.62 -9.14
N PHE A 140 22.63 2.05 -9.41
CA PHE A 140 22.25 2.81 -10.59
C PHE A 140 21.76 4.20 -10.18
N MET A 141 22.49 5.23 -10.60
CA MET A 141 22.18 6.62 -10.28
C MET A 141 22.16 7.47 -11.54
N HIS A 142 21.05 8.17 -11.78
CA HIS A 142 20.82 8.93 -13.01
C HIS A 142 21.06 8.12 -14.30
N ALA A 143 20.79 6.81 -14.26
CA ALA A 143 20.84 5.90 -15.39
C ALA A 143 19.67 6.15 -16.35
N SER A 144 19.93 6.00 -17.65
CA SER A 144 18.95 6.15 -18.71
C SER A 144 18.99 4.97 -19.69
N MET A 145 17.87 4.71 -20.34
CA MET A 145 17.74 3.70 -21.40
C MET A 145 17.55 4.38 -22.75
N SER A 146 18.13 3.85 -23.83
CA SER A 146 17.86 4.38 -25.17
C SER A 146 16.46 3.98 -25.66
N GLU A 147 15.78 4.88 -26.38
CA GLU A 147 14.37 4.74 -26.78
C GLU A 147 14.13 3.79 -27.98
N ASP A 148 15.06 2.88 -28.28
CA ASP A 148 15.01 2.05 -29.49
C ASP A 148 14.02 0.87 -29.37
N THR A 149 12.73 1.21 -29.43
CA THR A 149 11.55 0.41 -29.81
C THR A 149 11.13 -0.81 -28.99
N GLN A 150 11.96 -1.37 -28.10
CA GLN A 150 11.57 -2.43 -27.17
C GLN A 150 11.86 -2.01 -25.74
N VAL A 151 10.91 -2.28 -24.83
CA VAL A 151 11.06 -2.05 -23.40
C VAL A 151 12.22 -2.92 -22.89
N PRO A 152 13.35 -2.33 -22.46
CA PRO A 152 14.41 -3.11 -21.85
C PRO A 152 13.91 -3.62 -20.51
N ILE A 153 14.38 -4.81 -20.13
CA ILE A 153 14.09 -5.43 -18.84
C ILE A 153 15.38 -5.54 -18.05
N MET A 154 15.32 -5.21 -16.76
CA MET A 154 16.33 -5.55 -15.77
C MET A 154 15.84 -6.78 -15.00
N MET A 155 16.37 -7.94 -15.39
CA MET A 155 15.99 -9.23 -14.85
C MET A 155 17.07 -9.80 -13.94
N PHE A 156 16.67 -10.15 -12.72
CA PHE A 156 17.44 -10.94 -11.77
C PHE A 156 16.69 -12.23 -11.48
N LYS A 157 17.30 -13.37 -11.83
CA LYS A 157 16.73 -14.69 -11.63
C LYS A 157 17.67 -15.53 -10.77
N GLU A 158 17.15 -16.14 -9.71
CA GLU A 158 17.92 -17.04 -8.83
C GLU A 158 19.19 -16.35 -8.28
N CYS A 159 19.13 -15.03 -8.04
CA CYS A 159 20.27 -14.23 -7.60
C CYS A 159 20.29 -14.06 -6.09
N ASN A 160 21.49 -13.92 -5.53
CA ASN A 160 21.70 -13.61 -4.12
C ASN A 160 22.50 -12.30 -3.97
N PHE A 161 21.96 -11.35 -3.22
CA PHE A 161 22.58 -10.06 -2.92
C PHE A 161 22.90 -10.01 -1.43
N ASN A 162 24.19 -10.06 -1.08
CA ASN A 162 24.65 -9.94 0.32
C ASN A 162 24.77 -8.48 0.79
N GLN A 163 24.45 -7.53 -0.08
CA GLN A 163 24.53 -6.09 0.15
C GLN A 163 23.33 -5.43 -0.53
N THR A 164 23.35 -4.10 -0.63
CA THR A 164 22.22 -3.35 -1.16
C THR A 164 22.20 -3.30 -2.68
N PHE A 165 21.02 -3.47 -3.27
CA PHE A 165 20.70 -3.00 -4.61
C PHE A 165 20.08 -1.60 -4.53
N HIS A 166 20.75 -0.59 -5.10
CA HIS A 166 20.31 0.80 -5.14
C HIS A 166 19.87 1.21 -6.55
N TYR A 167 18.66 1.73 -6.67
CA TYR A 167 18.16 2.37 -7.87
C TYR A 167 17.59 3.76 -7.53
N VAL A 168 18.42 4.80 -7.70
CA VAL A 168 18.22 6.11 -7.07
C VAL A 168 18.28 7.25 -8.11
N HIS A 169 17.38 8.23 -8.00
CA HIS A 169 17.37 9.44 -8.84
C HIS A 169 17.30 9.16 -10.35
N ASN A 170 16.43 8.22 -10.72
CA ASN A 170 16.22 7.81 -12.11
C ASN A 170 14.80 8.24 -12.55
N PRO A 171 14.60 9.51 -12.92
CA PRO A 171 13.28 10.00 -13.32
C PRO A 171 12.90 9.47 -14.71
N ALA A 172 11.62 9.09 -14.89
CA ALA A 172 11.04 8.70 -16.17
C ALA A 172 11.74 7.53 -16.87
N VAL A 173 11.89 6.41 -16.16
CA VAL A 173 12.61 5.24 -16.64
C VAL A 173 11.74 4.42 -17.59
N TYR A 174 12.31 4.15 -18.76
CA TYR A 174 11.78 3.23 -19.76
C TYR A 174 12.38 1.83 -19.52
N MET A 175 12.00 1.15 -18.43
CA MET A 175 12.54 -0.17 -18.09
C MET A 175 11.59 -0.98 -17.21
N ASP A 176 11.51 -2.28 -17.48
CA ASP A 176 10.84 -3.27 -16.65
C ASP A 176 11.82 -3.82 -15.58
N PHE A 177 11.33 -4.08 -14.36
CA PHE A 177 12.08 -4.69 -13.27
C PHE A 177 11.49 -6.04 -12.91
N SER A 178 12.34 -7.07 -12.87
CA SER A 178 11.92 -8.43 -12.54
C SER A 178 12.93 -9.10 -11.62
N PHE A 179 12.52 -9.36 -10.37
CA PHE A 179 13.26 -10.15 -9.40
C PHE A 179 12.53 -11.48 -9.20
N ARG A 180 13.18 -12.60 -9.52
CA ARG A 180 12.56 -13.93 -9.48
C ARG A 180 13.45 -14.90 -8.71
N ASN A 181 12.91 -15.55 -7.68
CA ASN A 181 13.65 -16.51 -6.85
C ASN A 181 14.93 -15.92 -6.24
N CYS A 182 14.90 -14.64 -5.87
CA CYS A 182 16.06 -13.94 -5.31
C CYS A 182 16.06 -13.93 -3.79
N VAL A 183 17.26 -13.93 -3.21
CA VAL A 183 17.51 -13.60 -1.79
C VAL A 183 18.25 -12.28 -1.75
N ILE A 184 17.71 -11.28 -1.06
CA ILE A 184 18.17 -9.91 -1.13
C ILE A 184 18.30 -9.34 0.29
N ASP A 185 19.52 -9.03 0.72
CA ASP A 185 19.76 -8.42 2.04
C ASP A 185 19.11 -7.03 2.13
N SER A 186 19.28 -6.20 1.10
CA SER A 186 18.70 -4.86 1.05
C SER A 186 18.40 -4.40 -0.37
N VAL A 187 17.27 -3.72 -0.55
CA VAL A 187 16.88 -3.08 -1.81
C VAL A 187 16.34 -1.68 -1.53
N GLU A 188 16.80 -0.71 -2.32
CA GLU A 188 16.37 0.69 -2.21
C GLU A 188 16.01 1.28 -3.57
N PHE A 189 14.77 1.75 -3.68
CA PHE A 189 14.29 2.54 -4.82
C PHE A 189 13.94 3.95 -4.34
N THR A 190 14.59 4.97 -4.88
CA THR A 190 14.37 6.37 -4.44
C THR A 190 14.27 7.31 -5.63
N GLU A 191 13.28 8.20 -5.64
CA GLU A 191 13.05 9.19 -6.71
C GLU A 191 12.99 8.55 -8.11
N PHE A 192 12.08 7.59 -8.27
CA PHE A 192 11.95 6.75 -9.46
C PHE A 192 10.51 6.72 -9.98
N SER A 193 10.34 6.73 -11.30
CA SER A 193 9.02 6.59 -11.92
C SER A 193 9.11 5.71 -13.16
N ASN A 194 8.34 4.63 -13.20
CA ASN A 194 8.19 3.83 -14.42
C ASN A 194 7.06 4.41 -15.29
N LEU A 195 7.13 4.17 -16.59
CA LEU A 195 6.13 4.70 -17.53
C LEU A 195 4.90 3.79 -17.59
N LYS A 196 3.69 4.38 -17.60
CA LYS A 196 2.40 3.68 -17.62
C LYS A 196 2.28 2.56 -18.66
N THR A 197 2.91 2.71 -19.82
CA THR A 197 2.84 1.77 -20.94
C THR A 197 3.81 0.59 -20.83
N LEU A 198 4.64 0.55 -19.79
CA LEU A 198 5.75 -0.38 -19.59
C LEU A 198 5.53 -1.01 -18.21
N GLY A 199 5.28 -2.32 -18.22
CA GLY A 199 4.28 -2.89 -17.34
C GLY A 199 4.78 -3.98 -16.43
N LEU A 200 6.07 -4.01 -16.09
CA LEU A 200 6.55 -4.99 -15.14
C LEU A 200 7.44 -4.34 -14.07
N PHE A 201 6.92 -4.30 -12.85
CA PHE A 201 7.72 -4.13 -11.65
C PHE A 201 7.36 -5.28 -10.73
N GLU A 202 8.16 -6.35 -10.73
CA GLU A 202 7.80 -7.59 -10.05
C GLU A 202 8.87 -8.14 -9.11
N PHE A 203 8.40 -8.72 -8.01
CA PHE A 203 9.15 -9.59 -7.11
C PHE A 203 8.38 -10.90 -6.92
N VAL A 204 8.91 -11.99 -7.48
CA VAL A 204 8.26 -13.30 -7.49
C VAL A 204 9.15 -14.32 -6.77
N GLU A 205 8.61 -14.97 -5.75
CA GLU A 205 9.30 -15.98 -4.95
C GLU A 205 10.59 -15.45 -4.29
N CYS A 206 10.59 -14.17 -3.89
CA CYS A 206 11.75 -13.52 -3.30
C CYS A 206 11.74 -13.56 -1.77
N THR A 207 12.93 -13.51 -1.17
CA THR A 207 13.11 -13.17 0.26
C THR A 207 13.90 -11.88 0.32
N VAL A 208 13.33 -10.84 0.95
CA VAL A 208 13.94 -9.52 1.06
C VAL A 208 14.03 -9.13 2.52
N ASP A 209 15.25 -8.89 3.01
CA ASP A 209 15.47 -8.54 4.41
C ASP A 209 15.12 -7.06 4.68
N ILE A 210 15.60 -6.14 3.85
CA ILE A 210 15.25 -4.71 3.91
C ILE A 210 14.74 -4.26 2.55
N PHE A 211 13.47 -3.82 2.49
CA PHE A 211 12.87 -3.23 1.29
C PHE A 211 12.49 -1.78 1.56
N ASN A 212 13.19 -0.85 0.90
CA ASN A 212 12.88 0.57 1.01
C ASN A 212 12.46 1.12 -0.36
N MET A 213 11.32 1.80 -0.39
CA MET A 213 10.88 2.53 -1.58
C MET A 213 10.39 3.91 -1.20
N LYS A 214 10.94 4.94 -1.84
CA LYS A 214 10.67 6.32 -1.48
C LYS A 214 10.49 7.25 -2.68
N ASP A 215 9.51 8.15 -2.62
CA ASP A 215 9.30 9.20 -3.62
C ASP A 215 9.16 8.63 -5.05
N CYS A 216 8.40 7.53 -5.18
CA CYS A 216 8.28 6.76 -6.42
C CYS A 216 6.87 6.82 -7.04
N ILE A 217 6.77 6.63 -8.36
CA ILE A 217 5.49 6.36 -9.06
C ILE A 217 5.64 5.04 -9.81
N ILE A 218 4.90 4.02 -9.37
CA ILE A 218 4.97 2.67 -9.94
C ILE A 218 3.62 2.29 -10.54
N TYR A 219 3.61 1.93 -11.81
CA TYR A 219 2.47 1.33 -12.49
C TYR A 219 2.59 -0.20 -12.47
N ASN A 220 1.48 -0.87 -12.18
CA ASN A 220 1.37 -2.34 -12.19
C ASN A 220 2.41 -3.10 -11.33
N PRO A 221 2.67 -2.70 -10.06
CA PRO A 221 3.58 -3.45 -9.21
C PRO A 221 2.98 -4.82 -8.82
N GLU A 222 3.80 -5.88 -8.90
CA GLU A 222 3.45 -7.24 -8.50
C GLU A 222 4.45 -7.82 -7.50
N PHE A 223 3.95 -8.26 -6.36
CA PHE A 223 4.69 -9.00 -5.36
C PHE A 223 3.98 -10.33 -5.15
N THR A 224 4.59 -11.44 -5.56
CA THR A 224 3.98 -12.77 -5.50
C THR A 224 4.90 -13.74 -4.75
N ASN A 225 4.37 -14.43 -3.72
CA ASN A 225 5.14 -15.34 -2.86
C ASN A 225 6.39 -14.70 -2.24
N THR A 226 6.38 -13.37 -2.05
CA THR A 226 7.52 -12.63 -1.52
C THR A 226 7.45 -12.56 0.01
N THR A 227 8.58 -12.82 0.65
CA THR A 227 8.76 -12.64 2.09
C THR A 227 9.50 -11.34 2.34
N PHE A 228 8.84 -10.39 3.01
CA PHE A 228 9.48 -9.19 3.53
C PHE A 228 9.85 -9.41 4.98
N HIS A 229 11.13 -9.21 5.33
CA HIS A 229 11.49 -9.08 6.72
C HIS A 229 11.07 -7.71 7.23
N SER A 230 11.66 -6.64 6.68
CA SER A 230 11.31 -5.25 6.93
C SER A 230 11.05 -4.54 5.60
N ALA A 231 9.92 -3.85 5.49
CA ALA A 231 9.59 -3.08 4.30
C ALA A 231 8.99 -1.72 4.68
N GLU A 232 9.57 -0.65 4.12
CA GLU A 232 9.16 0.74 4.29
C GLU A 232 8.87 1.36 2.92
N ILE A 233 7.62 1.74 2.70
CA ILE A 233 7.14 2.30 1.43
C ILE A 233 6.59 3.70 1.71
N GLU A 234 7.37 4.72 1.40
CA GLU A 234 7.14 6.11 1.78
C GLU A 234 6.92 7.03 0.57
N ASN A 235 5.85 7.82 0.58
CA ASN A 235 5.52 8.76 -0.49
C ASN A 235 5.56 8.15 -1.90
N VAL A 236 5.12 6.90 -2.01
CA VAL A 236 5.01 6.17 -3.27
C VAL A 236 3.58 6.27 -3.79
N SER A 237 3.40 6.30 -5.12
CA SER A 237 2.10 6.14 -5.78
C SER A 237 2.09 4.86 -6.60
N PHE A 238 1.39 3.84 -6.11
CA PHE A 238 1.04 2.63 -6.86
C PHE A 238 -0.21 2.90 -7.69
N ARG A 239 -0.06 2.83 -9.02
CA ARG A 239 -1.08 3.17 -10.00
C ARG A 239 -1.53 1.94 -10.78
N ASP A 240 -2.75 2.02 -11.29
CA ASP A 240 -3.43 0.93 -12.01
C ASP A 240 -3.55 -0.35 -11.15
N GLU A 241 -3.26 -1.54 -11.65
CA GLU A 241 -3.39 -2.76 -10.84
C GLU A 241 -2.22 -2.87 -9.86
N THR A 242 -2.44 -3.33 -8.63
CA THR A 242 -1.38 -3.57 -7.65
C THR A 242 -1.61 -4.90 -6.99
N VAL A 243 -0.61 -5.77 -7.02
CA VAL A 243 -0.75 -7.15 -6.56
C VAL A 243 0.23 -7.44 -5.44
N PHE A 244 -0.32 -7.81 -4.29
CA PHE A 244 0.38 -8.47 -3.20
C PHE A 244 -0.29 -9.84 -3.03
N ASN A 245 0.36 -10.90 -3.48
CA ASN A 245 -0.19 -12.25 -3.51
C ASN A 245 0.66 -13.20 -2.65
N ALA A 246 0.04 -13.87 -1.69
CA ALA A 246 0.70 -14.78 -0.75
C ALA A 246 1.92 -14.16 -0.03
N ILE A 247 1.80 -12.92 0.42
CA ILE A 247 2.88 -12.19 1.09
C ILE A 247 3.09 -12.66 2.52
N LYS A 248 4.36 -12.78 2.92
CA LYS A 248 4.76 -13.08 4.29
C LYS A 248 5.53 -11.89 4.88
N VAL A 249 5.20 -11.50 6.11
CA VAL A 249 5.84 -10.39 6.82
C VAL A 249 6.46 -10.89 8.12
N LYS A 250 7.77 -10.68 8.29
CA LYS A 250 8.51 -11.13 9.49
C LYS A 250 8.62 -10.07 10.58
N SER A 251 8.98 -8.84 10.24
CA SER A 251 9.17 -7.72 11.17
C SER A 251 8.14 -6.61 10.95
N HIS A 252 8.16 -5.96 9.78
CA HIS A 252 7.15 -4.96 9.44
C HIS A 252 6.97 -4.76 7.93
N LEU A 253 5.78 -4.31 7.55
CA LEU A 253 5.42 -3.85 6.22
C LEU A 253 4.61 -2.56 6.35
N HIS A 254 5.24 -1.42 6.06
CA HIS A 254 4.70 -0.10 6.30
C HIS A 254 4.46 0.64 5.00
N PHE A 255 3.28 1.25 4.91
CA PHE A 255 2.84 2.06 3.78
C PHE A 255 2.50 3.47 4.30
N ILE A 256 3.34 4.45 3.98
CA ILE A 256 3.20 5.84 4.46
C ILE A 256 3.09 6.80 3.25
N GLY A 257 1.86 7.22 2.92
CA GLY A 257 1.61 8.15 1.81
C GLY A 257 1.99 9.60 2.11
N GLY A 258 2.17 10.38 1.06
CA GLY A 258 2.44 11.82 1.13
C GLY A 258 1.20 12.66 1.47
N GLU A 259 1.39 13.97 1.66
CA GLU A 259 0.28 14.90 1.97
C GLU A 259 -0.71 15.05 0.79
N ASP A 260 -0.20 15.01 -0.43
CA ASP A 260 -0.97 15.30 -1.65
C ASP A 260 -1.50 14.05 -2.37
N HIS A 261 -0.93 12.87 -2.09
CA HIS A 261 -1.19 11.64 -2.84
C HIS A 261 -1.24 10.42 -1.92
N SER A 262 -2.27 9.58 -2.09
CA SER A 262 -2.39 8.29 -1.39
C SER A 262 -1.58 7.20 -2.08
N ILE A 263 -1.05 6.24 -1.31
CA ILE A 263 -0.23 5.15 -1.86
C ILE A 263 -0.94 4.34 -2.95
N PHE A 264 -2.18 3.95 -2.72
CA PHE A 264 -2.91 3.06 -3.63
C PHE A 264 -3.91 3.87 -4.47
N ASP A 265 -3.61 4.08 -5.75
CA ASP A 265 -4.46 4.86 -6.66
C ASP A 265 -5.32 3.97 -7.59
N GLY A 266 -4.99 2.69 -7.70
CA GLY A 266 -5.76 1.74 -8.48
C GLY A 266 -6.10 0.44 -7.75
N VAL A 267 -6.73 -0.50 -8.48
CA VAL A 267 -7.29 -1.73 -7.90
C VAL A 267 -6.18 -2.55 -7.27
N THR A 268 -6.33 -2.86 -5.99
CA THR A 268 -5.28 -3.56 -5.22
C THR A 268 -5.76 -4.93 -4.77
N HIS A 269 -5.06 -5.99 -5.17
CA HIS A 269 -5.14 -7.30 -4.53
C HIS A 269 -4.13 -7.34 -3.38
N PHE A 270 -4.58 -7.64 -2.16
CA PHE A 270 -3.77 -7.59 -0.95
C PHE A 270 -3.92 -8.88 -0.11
N ASP A 271 -3.40 -9.97 -0.64
CA ASP A 271 -3.31 -11.26 0.05
C ASP A 271 -2.01 -11.37 0.86
N VAL A 272 -2.14 -11.13 2.15
CA VAL A 272 -1.10 -11.34 3.16
C VAL A 272 -1.49 -12.52 4.05
N ASP A 273 -0.52 -13.34 4.44
CA ASP A 273 -0.71 -14.40 5.44
C ASP A 273 -0.86 -13.79 6.85
N PHE A 274 -2.05 -13.27 7.14
CA PHE A 274 -2.37 -12.67 8.43
C PHE A 274 -2.36 -13.69 9.59
N GLU A 275 -2.56 -14.98 9.31
CA GLU A 275 -2.58 -16.02 10.34
C GLU A 275 -1.17 -16.27 10.90
N ASN A 276 -0.18 -16.27 10.01
CA ASN A 276 1.23 -16.48 10.38
C ASN A 276 2.03 -15.16 10.45
N LEU A 277 1.35 -14.03 10.56
CA LEU A 277 1.98 -12.71 10.67
C LEU A 277 2.85 -12.64 11.93
N GLN A 278 4.17 -12.56 11.76
CA GLN A 278 5.12 -12.44 12.88
C GLN A 278 5.31 -10.98 13.28
N GLY A 279 5.33 -10.10 12.29
CA GLY A 279 5.53 -8.66 12.43
C GLY A 279 4.26 -7.84 12.55
N ASN A 280 4.34 -6.59 12.10
CA ASN A 280 3.19 -5.68 12.00
C ASN A 280 3.04 -5.06 10.60
N ILE A 281 1.83 -4.63 10.28
CA ILE A 281 1.49 -3.92 9.05
C ILE A 281 0.90 -2.57 9.43
N TYR A 282 1.44 -1.50 8.88
CA TYR A 282 1.01 -0.13 9.18
C TYR A 282 0.65 0.60 7.90
N PHE A 283 -0.46 1.34 7.95
CA PHE A 283 -0.90 2.23 6.87
C PHE A 283 -1.06 3.65 7.41
N ALA A 284 -0.55 4.64 6.67
CA ALA A 284 -0.84 6.06 6.87
C ALA A 284 -1.03 6.72 5.49
N ASN A 285 -2.00 7.64 5.37
CA ASN A 285 -2.34 8.31 4.11
C ASN A 285 -2.54 7.32 2.93
N ALA A 286 -3.14 6.16 3.19
CA ALA A 286 -3.36 5.10 2.21
C ALA A 286 -4.83 4.97 1.82
N ASN A 287 -5.12 4.73 0.54
CA ASN A 287 -6.49 4.54 0.06
C ASN A 287 -6.85 3.04 -0.01
N ILE A 288 -7.25 2.48 1.13
CA ILE A 288 -7.63 1.08 1.29
C ILE A 288 -8.96 0.77 0.55
N SER A 289 -9.76 1.78 0.21
CA SER A 289 -11.01 1.58 -0.53
C SER A 289 -10.82 1.02 -1.95
N THR A 290 -9.60 1.10 -2.49
CA THR A 290 -9.23 0.50 -3.79
C THR A 290 -8.94 -1.00 -3.71
N PHE A 291 -8.83 -1.55 -2.49
CA PHE A 291 -8.54 -2.95 -2.29
C PHE A 291 -9.75 -3.79 -2.74
N LEU A 292 -9.48 -4.99 -3.24
CA LEU A 292 -10.53 -5.98 -3.49
C LEU A 292 -11.33 -6.20 -2.20
N LYS A 293 -12.64 -6.42 -2.35
CA LYS A 293 -13.58 -6.46 -1.24
C LYS A 293 -13.17 -7.49 -0.18
N GLU A 294 -12.80 -8.70 -0.61
CA GLU A 294 -12.42 -9.81 0.27
C GLU A 294 -11.15 -9.50 1.06
N ASP A 295 -10.13 -8.92 0.40
CA ASP A 295 -8.88 -8.52 1.03
C ASP A 295 -9.08 -7.39 2.03
N ARG A 296 -9.90 -6.38 1.66
CA ARG A 296 -10.26 -5.27 2.55
C ARG A 296 -11.00 -5.78 3.79
N GLU A 297 -11.99 -6.63 3.63
CA GLU A 297 -12.75 -7.19 4.75
C GLU A 297 -11.85 -7.98 5.70
N ARG A 298 -10.93 -8.79 5.14
CA ARG A 298 -9.93 -9.52 5.93
C ARG A 298 -8.98 -8.58 6.66
N LEU A 299 -8.43 -7.57 5.98
CA LEU A 299 -7.55 -6.56 6.59
C LEU A 299 -8.24 -5.84 7.75
N LEU A 300 -9.49 -5.41 7.57
CA LEU A 300 -10.27 -4.70 8.59
C LEU A 300 -10.69 -5.61 9.76
N ASP A 301 -10.89 -6.91 9.55
CA ASP A 301 -11.08 -7.85 10.65
C ASP A 301 -9.83 -7.94 11.53
N TYR A 302 -8.65 -8.03 10.91
CA TYR A 302 -7.38 -8.09 11.62
C TYR A 302 -7.01 -6.79 12.33
N GLU A 303 -7.36 -5.62 11.78
CA GLU A 303 -7.17 -4.32 12.44
C GLU A 303 -7.97 -4.20 13.75
N LYS A 304 -9.16 -4.81 13.83
CA LYS A 304 -10.01 -4.78 15.03
C LYS A 304 -9.51 -5.70 16.15
N ARG A 305 -8.60 -6.63 15.86
CA ARG A 305 -8.06 -7.56 16.86
C ARG A 305 -7.11 -6.80 17.78
N GLU A 306 -7.22 -7.04 19.09
CA GLU A 306 -6.42 -6.34 20.12
C GLU A 306 -4.91 -6.68 20.10
N ASN A 307 -4.42 -7.44 19.12
CA ASN A 307 -3.00 -7.83 19.03
C ASN A 307 -2.11 -6.74 18.41
N GLY A 308 -2.69 -5.65 17.88
CA GLY A 308 -1.97 -4.51 17.33
C GLY A 308 -1.10 -4.79 16.11
N LYS A 309 -1.25 -5.96 15.47
CA LYS A 309 -0.41 -6.38 14.32
C LYS A 309 -0.79 -5.71 13.01
N VAL A 310 -2.01 -5.20 12.89
CA VAL A 310 -2.46 -4.40 11.75
C VAL A 310 -2.95 -3.07 12.29
N GLN A 311 -2.43 -1.98 11.75
CA GLN A 311 -2.75 -0.63 12.20
C GLN A 311 -3.06 0.25 10.99
N ILE A 312 -4.25 0.85 11.00
CA ILE A 312 -4.65 1.86 10.00
C ILE A 312 -4.62 3.22 10.69
N GLY A 313 -3.56 3.97 10.39
CA GLY A 313 -3.27 5.29 10.94
C GLY A 313 -4.09 6.42 10.30
N ALA A 314 -3.60 7.64 10.50
CA ALA A 314 -4.26 8.85 10.04
C ALA A 314 -4.25 8.97 8.50
N GLY A 315 -5.24 9.68 7.96
CA GLY A 315 -5.35 9.99 6.54
C GLY A 315 -5.74 8.82 5.62
N CYS A 316 -5.92 7.62 6.16
CA CYS A 316 -6.35 6.47 5.37
C CYS A 316 -7.84 6.56 4.97
N ILE A 317 -8.13 6.18 3.71
CA ILE A 317 -9.49 6.06 3.19
C ILE A 317 -9.87 4.57 3.23
N LYS A 318 -10.63 4.18 4.25
CA LYS A 318 -11.07 2.78 4.44
C LYS A 318 -12.22 2.38 3.51
N TYR A 319 -13.15 3.30 3.27
CA TYR A 319 -14.44 2.99 2.65
C TYR A 319 -14.72 3.90 1.46
N ARG A 320 -15.45 3.40 0.45
CA ARG A 320 -15.73 4.16 -0.78
C ARG A 320 -16.57 5.41 -0.54
N MET A 321 -17.62 5.28 0.27
CA MET A 321 -18.53 6.38 0.57
C MET A 321 -18.66 6.56 2.08
N LEU A 322 -18.57 7.82 2.51
CA LEU A 322 -18.64 8.25 3.91
C LEU A 322 -19.73 9.30 4.06
N SER A 323 -20.50 9.18 5.14
CA SER A 323 -21.39 10.25 5.59
C SER A 323 -20.56 11.39 6.20
N PRO A 324 -21.15 12.58 6.37
CA PRO A 324 -20.63 13.55 7.34
C PRO A 324 -20.48 12.93 8.73
N ASP A 325 -19.60 13.50 9.53
CA ASP A 325 -19.48 13.15 10.94
C ASP A 325 -20.71 13.62 11.73
N TYR A 326 -21.34 12.70 12.47
CA TYR A 326 -22.44 13.00 13.37
C TYR A 326 -21.93 13.01 14.81
N THR A 327 -21.92 14.18 15.44
CA THR A 327 -21.43 14.36 16.82
C THR A 327 -22.57 14.63 17.79
N TYR A 328 -22.63 13.87 18.87
CA TYR A 328 -23.67 13.93 19.89
C TYR A 328 -23.06 14.20 21.28
N GLN A 329 -23.65 15.15 22.03
CA GLN A 329 -23.19 15.55 23.35
C GLN A 329 -23.97 14.79 24.44
N LEU A 330 -23.36 13.73 24.99
CA LEU A 330 -23.94 12.87 26.03
C LEU A 330 -22.88 12.43 27.03
N LYS A 331 -23.30 12.26 28.28
CA LYS A 331 -22.48 11.68 29.35
C LYS A 331 -21.94 10.32 28.91
N GLY A 332 -20.68 10.03 29.22
CA GLY A 332 -19.99 8.79 28.83
C GLY A 332 -20.77 7.50 29.09
N SER A 333 -21.48 7.41 30.23
CA SER A 333 -22.32 6.26 30.58
C SER A 333 -23.48 6.03 29.61
N HIS A 334 -23.96 7.05 28.89
CA HIS A 334 -25.12 7.01 28.01
C HIS A 334 -24.78 6.88 26.53
N GLN A 335 -23.50 7.07 26.15
CA GLN A 335 -23.07 7.04 24.75
C GLN A 335 -23.29 5.67 24.08
N HIS A 336 -23.38 4.59 24.86
CA HIS A 336 -23.70 3.26 24.34
C HIS A 336 -25.10 3.19 23.69
N LEU A 337 -26.03 4.07 24.08
CA LEU A 337 -27.36 4.13 23.45
C LEU A 337 -27.27 4.66 22.02
N ILE A 338 -26.34 5.60 21.78
CA ILE A 338 -26.11 6.16 20.45
C ILE A 338 -25.49 5.11 19.53
N THR A 339 -24.56 4.29 20.03
CA THR A 339 -24.02 3.16 19.25
C THR A 339 -25.08 2.11 18.95
N ASP A 340 -25.93 1.77 19.94
CA ASP A 340 -27.05 0.82 19.74
C ASP A 340 -27.98 1.29 18.62
N ILE A 341 -28.39 2.57 18.65
CA ILE A 341 -29.24 3.18 17.62
C ILE A 341 -28.55 3.16 16.26
N GLY A 342 -27.28 3.56 16.21
CA GLY A 342 -26.51 3.60 14.97
C GLY A 342 -26.48 2.23 14.29
N HIS A 343 -26.22 1.17 15.06
CA HIS A 343 -26.22 -0.20 14.54
C HIS A 343 -27.60 -0.68 14.07
N SER A 344 -28.65 -0.39 14.84
CA SER A 344 -30.01 -0.71 14.44
C SER A 344 -30.41 0.03 13.17
N PHE A 345 -30.03 1.31 13.03
CA PHE A 345 -30.29 2.09 11.82
C PHE A 345 -29.52 1.52 10.63
N SER A 346 -28.25 1.16 10.81
CA SER A 346 -27.43 0.48 9.79
C SER A 346 -28.11 -0.78 9.26
N THR A 347 -28.62 -1.60 10.18
CA THR A 347 -29.32 -2.86 9.86
C THR A 347 -30.63 -2.59 9.12
N PHE A 348 -31.42 -1.63 9.60
CA PHE A 348 -32.66 -1.21 8.96
C PHE A 348 -32.42 -0.70 7.54
N PHE A 349 -31.49 0.24 7.39
CA PHE A 349 -31.11 0.82 6.11
C PHE A 349 -30.71 -0.28 5.12
N THR A 350 -29.88 -1.23 5.57
CA THR A 350 -29.40 -2.32 4.73
C THR A 350 -30.54 -3.18 4.22
N LYS A 351 -31.44 -3.61 5.11
CA LYS A 351 -32.60 -4.42 4.73
C LYS A 351 -33.62 -3.64 3.89
N TYR A 352 -33.79 -2.35 4.15
CA TYR A 352 -34.82 -1.53 3.53
C TYR A 352 -34.43 -1.07 2.12
N ASN A 353 -33.19 -0.63 1.94
CA ASN A 353 -32.67 -0.10 0.68
C ASN A 353 -31.94 -1.15 -0.18
N GLY A 354 -31.46 -2.23 0.42
CA GLY A 354 -30.65 -3.24 -0.27
C GLY A 354 -29.18 -2.86 -0.46
N PHE A 355 -28.73 -1.75 0.15
CA PHE A 355 -27.34 -1.33 0.19
C PHE A 355 -26.74 -1.60 1.55
N ASN A 356 -25.54 -2.19 1.61
CA ASN A 356 -24.83 -2.39 2.87
C ASN A 356 -24.49 -1.05 3.50
N LEU A 357 -24.91 -0.85 4.74
CA LEU A 357 -24.52 0.30 5.54
C LEU A 357 -23.78 -0.19 6.78
N GLY A 358 -22.58 0.34 6.98
CA GLY A 358 -21.83 0.25 8.22
C GLY A 358 -21.93 1.53 9.03
N VAL A 359 -21.61 1.43 10.32
CA VAL A 359 -21.48 2.56 11.24
C VAL A 359 -20.22 2.37 12.08
N GLU A 360 -19.43 3.43 12.24
CA GLU A 360 -18.19 3.41 13.02
C GLU A 360 -18.12 4.61 13.96
N VAL A 361 -17.53 4.40 15.14
CA VAL A 361 -17.27 5.47 16.12
C VAL A 361 -15.91 6.07 15.82
N LYS A 362 -15.89 7.29 15.31
CA LYS A 362 -14.66 8.04 15.01
C LYS A 362 -13.96 8.55 16.26
N ASN A 363 -14.72 9.03 17.24
CA ASN A 363 -14.19 9.57 18.48
C ASN A 363 -15.18 9.37 19.63
N LYS A 364 -14.67 9.12 20.84
CA LYS A 364 -15.46 8.94 22.05
C LYS A 364 -14.75 9.55 23.24
N THR A 365 -15.36 10.58 23.83
CA THR A 365 -14.86 11.26 25.04
C THR A 365 -15.82 11.02 26.22
N THR A 366 -15.55 11.59 27.39
CA THR A 366 -16.49 11.52 28.52
C THR A 366 -17.79 12.31 28.31
N ARG A 367 -17.85 13.18 27.30
CA ARG A 367 -18.97 14.11 27.05
C ARG A 367 -19.55 14.03 25.63
N SER A 368 -18.86 13.39 24.71
CA SER A 368 -19.28 13.31 23.32
C SER A 368 -18.96 11.97 22.69
N ILE A 369 -19.76 11.62 21.68
CA ILE A 369 -19.48 10.53 20.75
C ILE A 369 -19.68 11.06 19.32
N THR A 370 -18.75 10.71 18.43
CA THR A 370 -18.80 11.04 17.01
C THR A 370 -18.82 9.74 16.22
N LEU A 371 -19.81 9.60 15.35
CA LEU A 371 -19.97 8.45 14.46
C LEU A 371 -20.16 8.89 13.02
N TYR A 372 -19.85 8.00 12.09
CA TYR A 372 -20.16 8.16 10.67
C TYR A 372 -20.70 6.84 10.12
N TYR A 373 -21.46 6.94 9.03
CA TYR A 373 -21.94 5.80 8.28
C TYR A 373 -21.14 5.66 7.00
N PHE A 374 -20.97 4.44 6.55
CA PHE A 374 -20.17 4.15 5.36
C PHE A 374 -20.79 3.02 4.54
N THR A 375 -20.47 3.01 3.24
CA THR A 375 -20.79 1.91 2.35
C THR A 375 -19.66 1.72 1.34
N ASP A 376 -19.47 0.46 0.95
CA ASP A 376 -18.57 0.05 -0.12
C ASP A 376 -19.31 -0.37 -1.39
N ASP A 377 -20.64 -0.28 -1.38
CA ASP A 377 -21.43 -0.53 -2.57
C ASP A 377 -21.17 0.57 -3.62
N ASP A 378 -21.35 0.23 -4.89
CA ASP A 378 -21.14 1.16 -6.01
C ASP A 378 -22.31 2.15 -6.11
N ILE A 379 -22.24 3.21 -5.31
CA ILE A 379 -23.23 4.28 -5.23
C ILE A 379 -22.50 5.63 -5.14
N ASP A 380 -22.92 6.62 -5.93
CA ASP A 380 -22.30 7.94 -5.87
C ASP A 380 -22.63 8.66 -4.55
N LYS A 381 -21.73 9.55 -4.13
CA LYS A 381 -21.84 10.26 -2.85
C LYS A 381 -23.17 11.02 -2.69
N LYS A 382 -23.68 11.65 -3.75
CA LYS A 382 -24.91 12.45 -3.66
C LYS A 382 -26.11 11.54 -3.46
N THR A 383 -26.18 10.43 -4.18
CA THR A 383 -27.23 9.42 -4.00
C THR A 383 -27.11 8.76 -2.63
N PHE A 384 -25.91 8.41 -2.17
CA PHE A 384 -25.69 7.84 -0.84
C PHE A 384 -26.23 8.74 0.28
N ILE A 385 -25.82 10.02 0.30
CA ILE A 385 -26.29 10.98 1.32
C ILE A 385 -27.80 11.19 1.25
N ARG A 386 -28.35 11.37 0.04
CA ARG A 386 -29.80 11.52 -0.15
C ARG A 386 -30.57 10.31 0.37
N THR A 387 -30.11 9.10 0.07
CA THR A 387 -30.77 7.87 0.53
C THR A 387 -30.66 7.71 2.04
N LEU A 388 -29.52 8.09 2.65
CA LEU A 388 -29.34 8.12 4.10
C LEU A 388 -30.38 9.03 4.78
N GLU A 389 -30.52 10.26 4.29
CA GLU A 389 -31.47 11.26 4.80
C GLU A 389 -32.93 10.88 4.55
N GLU A 390 -33.27 10.36 3.36
CA GLU A 390 -34.63 9.90 3.06
C GLU A 390 -35.03 8.71 3.94
N THR A 391 -34.09 7.80 4.21
CA THR A 391 -34.35 6.62 5.06
C THR A 391 -34.50 7.01 6.51
N SER A 392 -33.66 7.92 7.03
CA SER A 392 -33.82 8.43 8.40
C SER A 392 -35.14 9.21 8.56
N GLY A 393 -35.56 9.99 7.55
CA GLY A 393 -36.84 10.68 7.56
C GLY A 393 -38.06 9.75 7.54
N ARG A 394 -37.98 8.64 6.80
CA ARG A 394 -39.06 7.62 6.73
C ARG A 394 -39.25 6.87 8.04
N MET A 395 -38.16 6.60 8.75
CA MET A 395 -38.16 5.92 10.05
C MET A 395 -39.16 6.51 11.06
N PHE A 396 -39.46 7.81 10.93
CA PHE A 396 -40.31 8.56 11.87
C PHE A 396 -41.58 9.15 11.28
N GLY A 397 -41.92 8.82 10.03
CA GLY A 397 -43.15 9.33 9.41
C GLY A 397 -43.15 10.84 9.14
N VAL A 398 -41.98 11.48 9.00
CA VAL A 398 -41.87 12.91 8.63
C VAL A 398 -42.17 13.12 7.14
N VAL A 399 -42.04 12.07 6.32
CA VAL A 399 -42.44 12.10 4.92
C VAL A 399 -43.92 11.70 4.81
N PRO A 400 -44.80 12.52 4.19
CA PRO A 400 -46.21 12.18 4.03
C PRO A 400 -46.34 10.84 3.32
N THR A 401 -46.87 9.85 4.04
CA THR A 401 -47.19 8.55 3.48
C THR A 401 -48.35 8.70 2.51
N HIS A 402 -48.08 8.90 1.22
CA HIS A 402 -48.85 8.14 0.26
C HIS A 402 -48.49 6.69 0.52
N ILE A 403 -49.33 5.99 1.29
CA ILE A 403 -49.20 4.57 1.61
C ILE A 403 -49.30 3.79 0.30
N ARG A 404 -48.20 3.75 -0.47
CA ARG A 404 -47.92 2.61 -1.33
C ARG A 404 -47.69 1.46 -0.37
N LYS A 405 -48.47 0.40 -0.49
CA LYS A 405 -48.22 -0.85 0.25
C LYS A 405 -46.74 -1.20 0.07
N GLU A 406 -45.96 -1.06 1.12
CA GLU A 406 -44.59 -1.54 1.12
C GLU A 406 -44.61 -3.06 0.93
N ASN A 407 -43.56 -3.61 0.33
CA ASN A 407 -43.43 -5.05 0.24
C ASN A 407 -43.17 -5.65 1.63
N ALA A 408 -43.48 -6.93 1.81
CA ALA A 408 -43.37 -7.60 3.10
C ALA A 408 -41.97 -7.46 3.74
N SER A 409 -40.90 -7.53 2.94
CA SER A 409 -39.52 -7.41 3.44
C SER A 409 -39.19 -6.03 4.04
N ARG A 410 -39.71 -4.94 3.46
CA ARG A 410 -39.53 -3.59 4.02
C ARG A 410 -40.36 -3.37 5.27
N GLN A 411 -41.56 -3.94 5.33
CA GLN A 411 -42.38 -3.93 6.54
C GLN A 411 -41.69 -4.68 7.68
N ASP A 412 -41.12 -5.86 7.41
CA ASP A 412 -40.37 -6.61 8.41
C ASP A 412 -39.13 -5.85 8.89
N ALA A 413 -38.42 -5.17 7.99
CA ALA A 413 -37.30 -4.32 8.36
C ALA A 413 -37.73 -3.19 9.31
N LEU A 414 -38.85 -2.52 9.01
CA LEU A 414 -39.40 -1.45 9.83
C LEU A 414 -39.83 -1.95 11.22
N ILE A 415 -40.52 -3.09 11.29
CA ILE A 415 -40.98 -3.69 12.56
C ILE A 415 -39.78 -4.07 13.43
N ASN A 416 -38.79 -4.78 12.88
CA ASN A 416 -37.58 -5.17 13.61
C ASN A 416 -36.85 -3.95 14.18
N TYR A 417 -36.79 -2.89 13.39
CA TYR A 417 -36.16 -1.66 13.82
C TYR A 417 -36.95 -0.94 14.94
N GLN A 418 -38.28 -0.93 14.88
CA GLN A 418 -39.12 -0.40 15.97
C GLN A 418 -38.94 -1.19 17.28
N ILE A 419 -38.74 -2.51 17.18
CA ILE A 419 -38.43 -3.37 18.34
C ILE A 419 -37.08 -2.97 18.95
N ASP A 420 -36.05 -2.81 18.12
CA ASP A 420 -34.72 -2.38 18.57
C ASP A 420 -34.75 -0.99 19.23
N LEU A 421 -35.50 -0.05 18.64
CA LEU A 421 -35.67 1.29 19.20
C LEU A 421 -36.38 1.26 20.55
N THR A 422 -37.41 0.41 20.67
CA THR A 422 -38.15 0.21 21.93
C THR A 422 -37.19 -0.15 23.07
N ARG A 423 -36.22 -1.04 22.80
CA ARG A 423 -35.19 -1.41 23.78
C ARG A 423 -34.41 -0.20 24.29
N SER A 424 -33.96 0.68 23.39
CA SER A 424 -33.22 1.89 23.75
C SER A 424 -34.09 2.89 24.52
N ILE A 425 -35.35 3.07 24.11
CA ILE A 425 -36.32 3.94 24.80
C ILE A 425 -36.60 3.42 26.22
N THR A 426 -36.77 2.12 26.42
CA THR A 426 -36.99 1.52 27.75
C THR A 426 -35.79 1.73 28.67
N LYS A 427 -34.55 1.60 28.15
CA LYS A 427 -33.32 1.91 28.92
C LYS A 427 -33.33 3.37 29.38
N ILE A 428 -33.71 4.30 28.50
CA ILE A 428 -33.78 5.74 28.83
C ILE A 428 -34.84 6.01 29.90
N ALA A 429 -36.04 5.45 29.75
CA ALA A 429 -37.11 5.61 30.73
C ALA A 429 -36.69 5.10 32.12
N TYR A 430 -35.93 4.00 32.19
CA TYR A 430 -35.34 3.51 33.44
C TYR A 430 -34.33 4.51 34.04
N LEU A 431 -33.41 5.05 33.21
CA LEU A 431 -32.44 6.07 33.65
C LEU A 431 -33.13 7.34 34.15
N MET A 432 -34.25 7.74 33.53
CA MET A 432 -35.08 8.86 33.98
C MET A 432 -35.69 8.62 35.36
N GLN A 433 -36.22 7.41 35.62
CA GLN A 433 -36.74 7.04 36.95
C GLN A 433 -35.64 7.08 38.03
N LYS A 434 -34.39 6.81 37.65
CA LYS A 434 -33.21 6.91 38.54
C LYS A 434 -32.63 8.33 38.64
N GLN A 435 -33.24 9.32 38.00
CA GLN A 435 -32.75 10.70 37.92
C GLN A 435 -31.34 10.83 37.32
N ASP A 436 -30.89 9.84 36.55
CA ASP A 436 -29.62 9.87 35.82
C ASP A 436 -29.83 10.17 34.33
N TRP A 437 -30.93 10.84 33.97
CA TRP A 437 -31.20 11.28 32.58
C TRP A 437 -31.86 12.66 32.57
N LYS A 438 -31.26 13.59 31.82
CA LYS A 438 -31.66 15.00 31.74
C LYS A 438 -32.43 15.32 30.46
N MET A 439 -33.09 16.47 30.45
CA MET A 439 -33.84 16.95 29.28
C MET A 439 -32.94 17.13 28.05
N SER A 440 -31.75 17.72 28.22
CA SER A 440 -30.76 17.89 27.14
C SER A 440 -30.27 16.56 26.54
N GLU A 441 -30.25 15.48 27.33
CA GLU A 441 -29.90 14.15 26.85
C GLU A 441 -31.03 13.52 26.03
N SER A 442 -32.28 13.84 26.39
CA SER A 442 -33.46 13.44 25.61
C SER A 442 -33.45 14.08 24.23
N GLU A 443 -33.18 15.38 24.17
CA GLU A 443 -33.01 16.10 22.91
C GLU A 443 -31.90 15.46 22.06
N THR A 444 -30.73 15.23 22.65
CA THR A 444 -29.59 14.64 21.94
C THR A 444 -29.89 13.24 21.42
N PHE A 445 -30.55 12.41 22.23
CA PHE A 445 -31.01 11.08 21.81
C PHE A 445 -31.93 11.18 20.59
N PHE A 446 -32.96 12.03 20.63
CA PHE A 446 -33.86 12.15 19.48
C PHE A 446 -33.16 12.71 18.24
N ARG A 447 -32.28 13.73 18.39
CA ARG A 447 -31.44 14.23 17.28
C ARG A 447 -30.60 13.11 16.64
N SER A 448 -30.11 12.16 17.43
CA SER A 448 -29.34 11.02 16.92
C SER A 448 -30.12 10.11 16.00
N LEU A 449 -31.43 10.03 16.18
CA LEU A 449 -32.27 9.18 15.38
C LEU A 449 -32.52 9.73 13.96
N TYR A 450 -32.46 11.04 13.79
CA TYR A 450 -32.85 11.68 12.54
C TYR A 450 -31.71 11.89 11.55
N LEU A 451 -30.45 11.78 12.00
CA LEU A 451 -29.26 12.14 11.22
C LEU A 451 -29.36 13.53 10.55
N ASN A 452 -30.27 14.39 11.04
CA ASN A 452 -30.61 15.67 10.47
C ASN A 452 -30.68 16.71 11.60
N PRO A 453 -29.74 17.68 11.64
CA PRO A 453 -29.67 18.66 12.71
C PRO A 453 -30.76 19.74 12.62
N THR A 454 -31.52 19.79 11.53
CA THR A 454 -32.53 20.85 11.28
C THR A 454 -33.92 20.52 11.82
N ILE A 455 -34.16 19.28 12.29
CA ILE A 455 -35.45 18.90 12.84
C ILE A 455 -35.62 19.58 14.20
N GLN A 456 -36.56 20.51 14.26
CA GLN A 456 -36.97 21.14 15.51
C GLN A 456 -37.86 20.17 16.28
N LEU A 457 -37.31 19.63 17.36
CA LEU A 457 -38.04 18.79 18.29
C LEU A 457 -38.56 19.65 19.43
N ASN A 458 -39.81 19.43 19.84
CA ASN A 458 -40.29 19.97 21.11
C ASN A 458 -39.69 19.14 22.24
N GLU A 459 -38.56 19.60 22.79
CA GLU A 459 -37.81 18.93 23.86
C GLU A 459 -38.68 18.58 25.07
N GLN A 460 -39.61 19.46 25.44
CA GLN A 460 -40.50 19.24 26.58
C GLN A 460 -41.48 18.11 26.29
N ALA A 461 -42.08 18.08 25.10
CA ALA A 461 -43.00 17.02 24.71
C ALA A 461 -42.28 15.66 24.62
N VAL A 462 -41.08 15.66 24.05
CA VAL A 462 -40.21 14.49 23.95
C VAL A 462 -39.83 13.95 25.33
N HIS A 463 -39.36 14.81 26.22
CA HIS A 463 -38.98 14.42 27.57
C HIS A 463 -40.19 13.95 28.39
N ALA A 464 -41.35 14.59 28.22
CA ALA A 464 -42.60 14.18 28.85
C ALA A 464 -43.07 12.80 28.35
N PHE A 465 -42.96 12.54 27.05
CA PHE A 465 -43.27 11.23 26.47
C PHE A 465 -42.41 10.13 27.09
N LEU A 466 -41.08 10.30 27.11
CA LEU A 466 -40.17 9.32 27.72
C LEU A 466 -40.50 9.10 29.22
N LYS A 467 -40.87 10.17 29.93
CA LYS A 467 -41.28 10.09 31.35
C LYS A 467 -42.60 9.34 31.57
N SER A 468 -43.50 9.35 30.58
CA SER A 468 -44.79 8.64 30.68
C SER A 468 -44.68 7.12 30.51
N ILE A 469 -43.52 6.61 30.10
CA ILE A 469 -43.30 5.17 29.91
C ILE A 469 -43.08 4.51 31.27
N ASP A 470 -44.02 3.66 31.69
CA ASP A 470 -43.85 2.83 32.88
C ASP A 470 -43.00 1.60 32.58
N VAL A 471 -41.75 1.64 33.04
CA VAL A 471 -40.79 0.55 32.85
C VAL A 471 -41.03 -0.61 33.83
N ASN A 472 -41.80 -0.42 34.90
CA ASN A 472 -41.97 -1.43 35.94
C ASN A 472 -42.70 -2.66 35.43
N ASP A 473 -43.69 -2.49 34.54
CA ASP A 473 -44.43 -3.64 34.00
C ASP A 473 -43.58 -4.46 33.03
N PHE A 474 -42.72 -3.80 32.25
CA PHE A 474 -41.72 -4.48 31.42
C PHE A 474 -40.69 -5.24 32.28
N LEU A 475 -40.16 -4.60 33.33
CA LEU A 475 -39.20 -5.25 34.22
C LEU A 475 -39.81 -6.42 34.98
N LYS A 476 -41.08 -6.32 35.41
CA LYS A 476 -41.80 -7.46 36.01
C LYS A 476 -41.93 -8.62 35.01
N ALA A 477 -42.29 -8.35 33.76
CA ALA A 477 -42.39 -9.38 32.72
C ALA A 477 -41.04 -10.08 32.46
N VAL A 478 -39.94 -9.33 32.46
CA VAL A 478 -38.57 -9.89 32.29
C VAL A 478 -38.09 -10.61 33.55
N GLN A 479 -38.37 -10.10 34.74
CA GLN A 479 -38.03 -10.80 36.00
C GLN A 479 -38.80 -12.12 36.14
N ASN A 480 -40.00 -12.18 35.57
CA ASN A 480 -40.80 -13.40 35.48
C ASN A 480 -40.19 -14.41 34.48
N LEU A 481 -39.34 -13.99 33.54
CA LEU A 481 -38.49 -14.84 32.71
C LEU A 481 -37.17 -15.16 33.45
N SER A 482 -37.23 -15.89 34.57
CA SER A 482 -36.00 -16.35 35.23
C SER A 482 -35.42 -17.54 34.47
N VAL A 483 -34.24 -17.36 33.86
CA VAL A 483 -33.45 -18.45 33.28
C VAL A 483 -32.45 -18.92 34.32
N THR A 484 -32.67 -20.11 34.88
CA THR A 484 -31.71 -20.74 35.80
C THR A 484 -30.85 -21.70 35.00
N VAL A 485 -29.55 -21.42 34.91
CA VAL A 485 -28.61 -22.33 34.24
C VAL A 485 -27.88 -23.11 35.32
N ASN A 486 -28.14 -24.42 35.38
CA ASN A 486 -27.44 -25.32 36.29
C ASN A 486 -26.41 -26.14 35.50
N GLN A 487 -25.17 -26.17 35.98
CA GLN A 487 -24.16 -27.11 35.52
C GLN A 487 -24.43 -28.46 36.18
N ILE A 488 -24.65 -29.51 35.39
CA ILE A 488 -24.94 -30.85 35.91
C ILE A 488 -23.74 -31.75 35.61
N GLY A 489 -22.98 -32.09 36.66
CA GLY A 489 -21.83 -33.01 36.58
C GLY A 489 -20.51 -32.36 36.14
N ASN A 490 -19.47 -33.18 36.00
CA ASN A 490 -18.11 -32.77 35.62
C ASN A 490 -17.93 -32.54 34.10
N ASP A 491 -18.96 -32.84 33.30
CA ASP A 491 -18.93 -32.60 31.86
C ASP A 491 -19.64 -31.27 31.57
N ASN A 492 -19.10 -30.48 30.64
CA ASN A 492 -19.52 -29.12 30.24
C ASN A 492 -20.96 -29.02 29.67
N LYS A 493 -21.97 -29.60 30.34
CA LYS A 493 -23.38 -29.55 29.99
C LYS A 493 -24.10 -28.57 30.92
N PHE A 494 -24.62 -27.53 30.31
CA PHE A 494 -25.49 -26.55 30.95
C PHE A 494 -26.93 -26.87 30.59
N VAL A 495 -27.79 -27.01 31.60
CA VAL A 495 -29.24 -27.10 31.41
C VAL A 495 -29.85 -25.79 31.87
N GLY A 496 -30.44 -25.06 30.93
CA GLY A 496 -31.21 -23.85 31.19
C GLY A 496 -32.67 -24.19 31.46
N PHE A 497 -33.20 -23.74 32.60
CA PHE A 497 -34.62 -23.79 32.92
C PHE A 497 -35.21 -22.40 32.78
N ILE A 498 -36.18 -22.21 31.88
CA ILE A 498 -36.98 -20.99 31.82
C ILE A 498 -38.16 -21.17 32.76
N ASN A 499 -38.19 -20.43 33.86
CA ASN A 499 -39.33 -20.43 34.76
C ASN A 499 -40.44 -19.57 34.17
N THR A 500 -41.53 -20.17 33.72
CA THR A 500 -42.69 -19.48 33.14
C THR A 500 -43.87 -19.35 34.10
N LYS A 501 -43.68 -19.65 35.40
CA LYS A 501 -44.77 -19.74 36.39
C LYS A 501 -45.63 -18.47 36.52
N ASN A 502 -45.14 -17.32 36.05
CA ASN A 502 -45.83 -16.04 36.10
C ASN A 502 -46.22 -15.51 34.69
N ILE A 503 -46.17 -16.33 33.64
CA ILE A 503 -46.47 -15.92 32.23
C ILE A 503 -47.92 -16.28 31.82
N VAL A 504 -48.67 -16.97 32.68
CA VAL A 504 -50.09 -17.28 32.45
C VAL A 504 -50.91 -16.77 33.62
N GLU A 505 -51.41 -15.55 33.50
CA GLU A 505 -52.71 -15.10 34.00
C GLU A 505 -53.31 -14.07 33.05
#